data_AF-A0A2S2E060-F1
#
_entry.id   AF-A0A2S2E060-F1
#
_cell.length_a   1.000
_cell.length_b   1.000
_cell.length_c   1.000
_cell.angle_alpha   90.00
_cell.angle_beta   90.00
_cell.angle_gamma   90.00
#
_symmetry.space_group_name_H-M   'P 1'
#
loop_
_entity.id
_entity.type
_entity.pdbx_description
1 polymer ?
#
loop_
_entity_poly.entity_id
_entity_poly.type
_entity_poly.pdbx_seq_one_letter_code
_entity_poly.pdbx_strand_id
1 'polypeptide(L)'
;MSRKSLLIIKTISKGLSLILCSLLMALQTYAQDTILVKTYSLPEKITNIDGDGRNLIVRTDNHLYKFHSGRFDDLKFTPKDNDRFTWISKTDNQDIFGTYSTLQFPESHQVNHRSIANLLPGYDQYNMTEASIGDLYFLAYNGILLEYRIHKFYSIQHRGKSIRHIYHDDRVRIIATYSGIFIDSVAEVYSNKPIPGANFSSGETNKINNQYYLNSDPIYQLMNNQWVRLPLKTDILHFKKLLPIGNVTYFQSTDAIGTINLKNYQVNKIITHSSQFHDMENLGNLLLLGNANGKLYLYDMVQRKIESIHIGSSIYDITIKGEQIILSCNDGLYEFNLKTKKNQLLFRHKHIIQSIFIGNNILFTSFEGLFLYTQDKEVFQIIENVEFNKRALSNWNQNVYAGSTEGLYVINLPQLINEVLPSLEPEIIDESKVDASLIIALGFTLVVIVGSAVFIRNRNKGIPENYKTPKVEITPERIREDMLKNEQLISVESIAEYYQISRVHLNRVLKKHNKNTLELIKEIKKEIVLDLKSKQVPIEKIGQRVGYTSKYIKQHFLKK
;
A
#
# COMPACT_ATOMS: atom_id res chain seq x y z
N MET A 1 -9.11 -21.68 37.75
CA MET A 1 -8.29 -20.59 37.14
C MET A 1 -8.80 -19.24 37.62
N SER A 2 -7.92 -18.35 38.07
CA SER A 2 -8.36 -17.01 38.53
C SER A 2 -8.83 -16.14 37.35
N ARG A 3 -9.79 -15.24 37.59
CA ARG A 3 -10.26 -14.27 36.58
C ARG A 3 -9.11 -13.47 35.94
N LYS A 4 -8.01 -13.23 36.66
CA LYS A 4 -6.81 -12.56 36.13
C LYS A 4 -6.08 -13.42 35.10
N SER A 5 -5.96 -14.72 35.36
CA SER A 5 -5.33 -15.68 34.46
C SER A 5 -6.07 -15.75 33.11
N LEU A 6 -7.41 -15.71 33.16
CA LEU A 6 -8.26 -15.72 31.95
C LEU A 6 -8.11 -14.44 31.11
N LEU A 7 -7.95 -13.28 31.77
CA LEU A 7 -7.79 -11.98 31.11
C LEU A 7 -6.42 -11.87 30.40
N ILE A 8 -5.37 -12.38 31.05
CA ILE A 8 -4.01 -12.42 30.49
C ILE A 8 -3.98 -13.31 29.24
N ILE A 9 -4.58 -14.50 29.30
CA ILE A 9 -4.64 -15.42 28.16
C ILE A 9 -5.43 -14.80 26.99
N LYS A 10 -6.56 -14.13 27.26
CA LYS A 10 -7.33 -13.41 26.22
C LYS A 10 -6.51 -12.29 25.57
N THR A 11 -5.69 -11.59 26.34
CA THR A 11 -4.87 -10.46 25.83
C THR A 11 -3.71 -10.97 24.99
N ILE A 12 -3.03 -12.03 25.44
CA ILE A 12 -1.95 -12.69 24.68
C ILE A 12 -2.50 -13.30 23.38
N SER A 13 -3.65 -13.97 23.43
CA SER A 13 -4.30 -14.56 22.26
C SER A 13 -4.70 -13.51 21.22
N LYS A 14 -5.20 -12.34 21.64
CA LYS A 14 -5.50 -11.22 20.73
C LYS A 14 -4.22 -10.62 20.10
N GLY A 15 -3.14 -10.46 20.88
CA GLY A 15 -1.86 -9.99 20.37
C GLY A 15 -1.25 -10.95 19.35
N LEU A 16 -1.27 -12.25 19.63
CA LEU A 16 -0.81 -13.29 18.71
C LEU A 16 -1.66 -13.36 17.45
N SER A 17 -2.99 -13.22 17.56
CA SER A 17 -3.89 -13.14 16.40
C SER A 17 -3.57 -11.93 15.51
N LEU A 18 -3.29 -10.77 16.09
CA LEU A 18 -2.91 -9.56 15.35
C LEU A 18 -1.56 -9.73 14.64
N ILE A 19 -0.56 -10.28 15.34
CA ILE A 19 0.76 -10.56 14.77
C ILE A 19 0.66 -11.58 13.63
N LEU A 20 -0.12 -12.65 13.82
CA LEU A 20 -0.33 -13.68 12.81
C LEU A 20 -1.10 -13.12 11.61
N CYS A 21 -2.10 -12.26 11.83
CA CYS A 21 -2.78 -11.54 10.74
C CYS A 21 -1.83 -10.59 10.00
N SER A 22 -0.96 -9.85 10.70
CA SER A 22 0.04 -9.00 10.03
C SER A 22 1.09 -9.80 9.28
N LEU A 23 1.50 -10.97 9.78
CA LEU A 23 2.37 -11.90 9.07
C LEU A 23 1.68 -12.50 7.84
N LEU A 24 0.41 -12.88 7.96
CA LEU A 24 -0.39 -13.41 6.85
C LEU A 24 -0.70 -12.34 5.79
N MET A 25 -0.87 -11.07 6.18
CA MET A 25 -0.98 -9.95 5.24
C MET A 25 0.38 -9.65 4.58
N ALA A 26 1.50 -9.78 5.30
CA ALA A 26 2.84 -9.65 4.72
C ALA A 26 3.22 -10.81 3.78
N LEU A 27 2.61 -11.99 3.96
CA LEU A 27 2.77 -13.16 3.09
C LEU A 27 1.91 -13.10 1.81
N GLN A 28 1.07 -12.09 1.63
CA GLN A 28 0.50 -11.78 0.32
C GLN A 28 1.54 -11.02 -0.52
N THR A 29 2.65 -11.69 -0.84
CA THR A 29 3.46 -11.31 -2.00
C THR A 29 2.57 -11.54 -3.22
N TYR A 30 1.94 -10.46 -3.67
CA TYR A 30 1.24 -10.41 -4.95
C TYR A 30 2.15 -11.02 -6.01
N ALA A 31 1.63 -11.96 -6.80
CA ALA A 31 2.32 -12.46 -7.97
C ALA A 31 2.52 -11.27 -8.92
N GLN A 32 3.69 -10.63 -8.81
CA GLN A 32 4.11 -9.56 -9.70
C GLN A 32 4.29 -10.13 -11.09
N ASP A 33 3.92 -9.34 -12.08
CA ASP A 33 4.05 -9.78 -13.45
C ASP A 33 5.44 -9.48 -13.99
N THR A 34 5.99 -10.47 -14.68
CA THR A 34 7.38 -10.50 -15.13
C THR A 34 7.38 -10.75 -16.63
N ILE A 35 7.64 -9.71 -17.43
CA ILE A 35 7.61 -9.77 -18.91
C ILE A 35 9.03 -10.02 -19.42
N LEU A 36 9.20 -10.96 -20.36
CA LEU A 36 10.47 -11.14 -21.04
C LEU A 36 10.78 -9.91 -21.90
N VAL A 37 11.88 -9.23 -21.60
CA VAL A 37 12.35 -8.04 -22.34
C VAL A 37 13.28 -8.46 -23.46
N LYS A 38 14.29 -9.29 -23.13
CA LYS A 38 15.37 -9.60 -24.05
C LYS A 38 16.07 -10.90 -23.72
N THR A 39 16.56 -11.55 -24.76
CA THR A 39 17.50 -12.67 -24.65
C THR A 39 18.88 -12.22 -25.09
N TYR A 40 19.89 -12.56 -24.30
CA TYR A 40 21.29 -12.30 -24.61
C TYR A 40 22.03 -13.62 -24.77
N SER A 41 22.84 -13.67 -25.82
CA SER A 41 23.80 -14.74 -26.08
C SER A 41 25.19 -14.13 -26.15
N LEU A 42 26.13 -14.69 -25.38
CA LEU A 42 27.55 -14.36 -25.46
C LEU A 42 28.25 -15.37 -26.39
N PRO A 43 29.48 -15.06 -26.88
CA PRO A 43 30.25 -15.99 -27.71
C PRO A 43 30.50 -17.34 -27.04
N GLU A 44 30.61 -17.33 -25.70
CA GLU A 44 30.74 -18.52 -24.87
C GLU A 44 29.48 -18.77 -24.06
N LYS A 45 29.30 -20.03 -23.67
CA LYS A 45 28.19 -20.45 -22.83
C LYS A 45 28.25 -19.74 -21.48
N ILE A 46 27.14 -19.12 -21.08
CA ILE A 46 27.00 -18.57 -19.72
C ILE A 46 26.94 -19.72 -18.72
N THR A 47 27.82 -19.70 -17.72
CA THR A 47 27.89 -20.71 -16.66
C THR A 47 27.05 -20.30 -15.46
N ASN A 48 27.14 -19.05 -15.03
CA ASN A 48 26.31 -18.47 -13.99
C ASN A 48 26.25 -16.94 -14.05
N ILE A 49 25.26 -16.39 -13.35
CA ILE A 49 25.16 -14.97 -13.02
C ILE A 49 25.12 -14.78 -11.52
N ASP A 50 25.39 -13.55 -11.07
CA ASP A 50 25.13 -13.11 -9.70
C ASP A 50 24.90 -11.60 -9.66
N GLY A 51 24.17 -11.11 -8.64
CA GLY A 51 23.80 -9.71 -8.51
C GLY A 51 23.67 -9.24 -7.06
N ASP A 52 23.94 -7.95 -6.85
CA ASP A 52 23.84 -7.29 -5.54
C ASP A 52 22.71 -6.23 -5.49
N GLY A 53 21.86 -6.19 -6.51
CA GLY A 53 20.80 -5.19 -6.67
C GLY A 53 21.22 -3.95 -7.48
N ARG A 54 22.52 -3.73 -7.70
CA ARG A 54 23.08 -2.61 -8.49
C ARG A 54 23.96 -3.09 -9.64
N ASN A 55 24.73 -4.14 -9.42
CA ASN A 55 25.65 -4.76 -10.35
C ASN A 55 25.13 -6.15 -10.70
N LEU A 56 25.38 -6.57 -11.94
CA LEU A 56 25.19 -7.93 -12.42
C LEU A 56 26.50 -8.39 -13.04
N ILE A 57 26.97 -9.56 -12.61
CA ILE A 57 28.06 -10.26 -13.26
C ILE A 57 27.54 -11.42 -14.08
N VAL A 58 28.23 -11.70 -15.18
CA VAL A 58 27.94 -12.83 -16.05
C VAL A 58 29.22 -13.59 -16.30
N ARG A 59 29.28 -14.83 -15.83
CA ARG A 59 30.42 -15.72 -15.99
C ARG A 59 30.19 -16.63 -17.21
N THR A 60 31.19 -16.74 -18.06
CA THR A 60 31.32 -17.82 -19.06
C THR A 60 32.46 -18.75 -18.64
N ASP A 61 32.78 -19.76 -19.44
CA ASP A 61 33.88 -20.67 -19.14
C ASP A 61 35.22 -19.91 -19.01
N ASN A 62 35.50 -18.92 -19.87
CA ASN A 62 36.80 -18.23 -19.87
C ASN A 62 36.71 -16.77 -19.42
N HIS A 63 35.56 -16.10 -19.56
CA HIS A 63 35.43 -14.66 -19.31
C HIS A 63 34.50 -14.34 -18.13
N LEU A 64 34.67 -13.14 -17.57
CA LEU A 64 33.79 -12.60 -16.56
C LEU A 64 33.36 -11.21 -17.01
N TYR A 65 32.07 -11.02 -17.22
CA TYR A 65 31.53 -9.75 -17.68
C TYR A 65 30.82 -9.02 -16.54
N LYS A 66 30.87 -7.69 -16.56
CA LYS A 66 29.95 -6.83 -15.83
C LYS A 66 28.88 -6.31 -16.78
N PHE A 67 27.61 -6.49 -16.43
CA PHE A 67 26.51 -5.95 -17.19
C PHE A 67 26.21 -4.51 -16.76
N HIS A 68 26.22 -3.59 -17.72
CA HIS A 68 25.91 -2.19 -17.51
C HIS A 68 25.15 -1.61 -18.70
N SER A 69 23.94 -1.11 -18.46
CA SER A 69 23.08 -0.44 -19.46
C SER A 69 22.97 -1.20 -20.80
N GLY A 70 22.70 -2.51 -20.74
CA GLY A 70 22.50 -3.35 -21.92
C GLY A 70 23.79 -3.80 -22.61
N ARG A 71 24.95 -3.55 -22.02
CA ARG A 71 26.27 -3.94 -22.53
C ARG A 71 27.00 -4.84 -21.52
N PHE A 72 27.90 -5.67 -22.05
CA PHE A 72 28.77 -6.56 -21.27
C PHE A 72 30.20 -6.05 -21.37
N ASP A 73 30.74 -5.54 -20.27
CA ASP A 73 32.12 -5.11 -20.17
C ASP A 73 32.96 -6.27 -19.61
N ASP A 74 33.95 -6.73 -20.38
CA ASP A 74 34.85 -7.80 -19.94
C ASP A 74 35.72 -7.31 -18.78
N LEU A 75 35.67 -8.02 -17.66
CA LEU A 75 36.50 -7.76 -16.51
C LEU A 75 37.78 -8.58 -16.67
N LYS A 76 38.94 -7.93 -16.45
CA LYS A 76 40.21 -8.64 -16.38
C LYS A 76 40.14 -9.66 -15.25
N PHE A 77 39.89 -10.90 -15.63
CA PHE A 77 39.70 -12.04 -14.74
C PHE A 77 40.61 -13.16 -15.25
N THR A 78 41.43 -13.70 -14.35
CA THR A 78 42.21 -14.90 -14.63
C THR A 78 41.67 -15.98 -13.71
N PRO A 79 40.85 -16.91 -14.23
CA PRO A 79 40.35 -18.01 -13.43
C PRO A 79 41.54 -18.78 -12.85
N LYS A 80 41.50 -19.15 -11.56
CA LYS A 80 42.45 -20.14 -11.07
C LYS A 80 42.09 -21.50 -11.66
N ASP A 81 43.06 -22.40 -11.78
CA ASP A 81 42.80 -23.78 -12.16
C ASP A 81 41.74 -24.36 -11.21
N ASN A 82 40.56 -24.70 -11.76
CA ASN A 82 39.34 -25.19 -11.09
C ASN A 82 38.27 -24.15 -10.65
N ASP A 83 38.37 -22.88 -11.02
CA ASP A 83 37.30 -21.90 -10.79
C ASP A 83 36.20 -21.97 -11.87
N ARG A 84 35.07 -22.62 -11.54
CA ARG A 84 33.96 -22.83 -12.50
C ARG A 84 32.86 -21.77 -12.42
N PHE A 85 32.59 -21.26 -11.23
CA PHE A 85 31.54 -20.28 -10.96
C PHE A 85 32.11 -19.04 -10.28
N THR A 86 31.47 -17.88 -10.47
CA THR A 86 31.90 -16.61 -9.87
C THR A 86 30.73 -15.86 -9.26
N TRP A 87 30.94 -15.29 -8.09
CA TRP A 87 29.91 -14.66 -7.24
C TRP A 87 30.38 -13.27 -6.79
N ILE A 88 29.44 -12.39 -6.48
CA ILE A 88 29.72 -11.07 -5.92
C ILE A 88 30.01 -11.20 -4.43
N SER A 89 31.14 -10.64 -4.00
CA SER A 89 31.52 -10.58 -2.60
C SER A 89 30.73 -9.47 -1.89
N LYS A 90 29.78 -9.87 -1.03
CA LYS A 90 29.03 -8.96 -0.16
C LYS A 90 29.92 -8.56 1.02
N THR A 91 30.78 -7.56 0.81
CA THR A 91 31.56 -6.96 1.90
C THR A 91 30.75 -5.88 2.63
N ASP A 92 31.08 -5.57 3.88
CA ASP A 92 30.41 -4.52 4.68
C ASP A 92 30.54 -3.12 4.05
N ASN A 93 31.44 -2.95 3.07
CA ASN A 93 31.64 -1.71 2.34
C ASN A 93 31.00 -1.79 0.95
N GLN A 94 29.78 -1.26 0.81
CA GLN A 94 28.96 -1.32 -0.41
C GLN A 94 29.61 -0.64 -1.64
N ASP A 95 30.68 0.14 -1.45
CA ASP A 95 31.37 0.85 -2.53
C ASP A 95 32.52 0.04 -3.18
N ILE A 96 32.90 -1.12 -2.61
CA ILE A 96 33.95 -1.97 -3.17
C ILE A 96 33.31 -3.16 -3.87
N PHE A 97 33.28 -3.11 -5.20
CA PHE A 97 32.88 -4.24 -6.03
C PHE A 97 33.98 -5.32 -5.99
N GLY A 98 33.69 -6.45 -5.37
CA GLY A 98 34.56 -7.61 -5.31
C GLY A 98 33.85 -8.86 -5.82
N THR A 99 34.60 -9.82 -6.35
CA THR A 99 34.09 -11.13 -6.73
C THR A 99 34.93 -12.24 -6.10
N TYR A 100 34.33 -13.43 -5.95
CA TYR A 100 35.03 -14.65 -5.55
C TYR A 100 34.56 -15.82 -6.41
N SER A 101 35.41 -16.83 -6.59
CA SER A 101 35.11 -17.98 -7.44
C SER A 101 35.04 -19.28 -6.65
N THR A 102 34.24 -20.23 -7.14
CA THR A 102 34.09 -21.56 -6.54
C THR A 102 34.13 -22.65 -7.61
N LEU A 103 34.61 -23.83 -7.21
CA LEU A 103 34.55 -25.05 -8.02
C LEU A 103 33.14 -25.66 -8.03
N GLN A 104 32.50 -25.69 -6.86
CA GLN A 104 31.16 -26.26 -6.69
C GLN A 104 30.08 -25.16 -6.72
N PHE A 105 28.90 -25.54 -7.20
CA PHE A 105 27.73 -24.66 -7.26
C PHE A 105 27.08 -24.60 -5.86
N PRO A 106 27.02 -23.44 -5.20
CA PRO A 106 26.43 -23.32 -3.87
C PRO A 106 24.89 -23.48 -3.92
N GLU A 107 24.32 -24.29 -3.03
CA GLU A 107 22.86 -24.44 -2.91
C GLU A 107 22.16 -23.10 -2.64
N SER A 108 22.82 -22.17 -1.95
CA SER A 108 22.29 -20.83 -1.65
C SER A 108 22.06 -19.94 -2.88
N HIS A 109 22.64 -20.31 -4.04
CA HIS A 109 22.50 -19.59 -5.30
C HIS A 109 21.67 -20.39 -6.32
N GLN A 110 21.13 -21.55 -5.91
CA GLN A 110 20.27 -22.36 -6.76
C GLN A 110 18.89 -21.73 -6.83
N VAL A 111 18.39 -21.59 -8.05
CA VAL A 111 17.04 -21.07 -8.29
C VAL A 111 16.00 -22.03 -7.73
N ASN A 112 14.95 -21.47 -7.11
CA ASN A 112 13.77 -22.25 -6.78
C ASN A 112 13.01 -22.60 -8.07
N HIS A 113 13.27 -23.78 -8.60
CA HIS A 113 12.69 -24.31 -9.83
C HIS A 113 11.15 -24.17 -9.92
N ARG A 114 10.44 -24.30 -8.80
CA ARG A 114 8.97 -24.16 -8.78
C ARG A 114 8.52 -22.72 -8.97
N SER A 115 9.27 -21.73 -8.50
CA SER A 115 8.87 -20.32 -8.61
C SER A 115 9.08 -19.75 -10.01
N ILE A 116 9.98 -20.33 -10.81
CA ILE A 116 10.32 -19.81 -12.14
C ILE A 116 9.81 -20.67 -13.31
N ALA A 117 9.12 -21.78 -13.03
CA ALA A 117 8.68 -22.72 -14.07
C ALA A 117 7.87 -22.05 -15.20
N ASN A 118 7.09 -21.02 -14.87
CA ASN A 118 6.27 -20.28 -15.84
C ASN A 118 7.05 -19.20 -16.61
N LEU A 119 8.29 -18.91 -16.22
CA LEU A 119 9.16 -17.94 -16.88
C LEU A 119 10.06 -18.61 -17.92
N LEU A 120 10.31 -19.93 -17.77
CA LEU A 120 11.24 -20.66 -18.61
C LEU A 120 10.68 -20.93 -20.02
N PRO A 121 11.47 -20.70 -21.08
CA PRO A 121 11.07 -21.06 -22.45
C PRO A 121 11.22 -22.57 -22.75
N GLY A 122 11.60 -23.41 -21.77
CA GLY A 122 11.79 -24.85 -21.95
C GLY A 122 12.02 -25.61 -20.64
N TYR A 123 12.69 -26.76 -20.72
CA TYR A 123 12.89 -27.64 -19.56
C TYR A 123 13.85 -27.07 -18.53
N ASP A 124 13.47 -27.27 -17.27
CA ASP A 124 14.26 -26.94 -16.09
C ASP A 124 15.64 -27.64 -16.05
N GLN A 125 16.64 -26.95 -15.49
CA GLN A 125 18.02 -27.44 -15.35
C GLN A 125 18.63 -27.15 -13.99
N TYR A 126 19.46 -28.08 -13.49
CA TYR A 126 20.03 -28.06 -12.14
C TYR A 126 20.94 -26.87 -11.81
N ASN A 127 21.49 -26.15 -12.81
CA ASN A 127 22.47 -25.08 -12.61
C ASN A 127 21.99 -23.73 -13.18
N MET A 128 20.75 -23.36 -12.88
CA MET A 128 20.27 -22.00 -13.18
C MET A 128 20.65 -21.05 -12.05
N THR A 129 20.93 -19.80 -12.40
CA THR A 129 21.17 -18.71 -11.45
C THR A 129 20.29 -17.53 -11.82
N GLU A 130 19.85 -16.80 -10.80
CA GLU A 130 19.02 -15.62 -10.95
C GLU A 130 19.67 -14.42 -10.27
N ALA A 131 19.35 -13.23 -10.76
CA ALA A 131 19.77 -11.96 -10.17
C ALA A 131 18.72 -10.89 -10.46
N SER A 132 18.72 -9.81 -9.68
CA SER A 132 17.87 -8.65 -9.96
C SER A 132 18.65 -7.35 -9.85
N ILE A 133 18.38 -6.41 -10.75
CA ILE A 133 18.86 -5.03 -10.68
C ILE A 133 17.64 -4.11 -10.83
N GLY A 134 17.28 -3.41 -9.76
CA GLY A 134 16.07 -2.59 -9.74
C GLY A 134 14.83 -3.43 -10.11
N ASP A 135 14.16 -3.06 -11.20
CA ASP A 135 12.94 -3.71 -11.71
C ASP A 135 13.22 -4.73 -12.81
N LEU A 136 14.50 -5.07 -13.03
CA LEU A 136 14.91 -6.11 -13.97
C LEU A 136 15.28 -7.38 -13.22
N TYR A 137 14.74 -8.49 -13.70
CA TYR A 137 15.04 -9.84 -13.24
C TYR A 137 15.80 -10.58 -14.34
N PHE A 138 16.94 -11.16 -13.98
CA PHE A 138 17.82 -11.86 -14.91
C PHE A 138 17.87 -13.33 -14.55
N LEU A 139 17.83 -14.19 -15.56
CA LEU A 139 17.91 -15.64 -15.40
C LEU A 139 18.92 -16.23 -16.39
N ALA A 140 19.95 -16.88 -15.86
CA ALA A 140 20.86 -17.68 -16.67
C ALA A 140 20.25 -19.07 -16.91
N TYR A 141 20.00 -19.38 -18.18
CA TYR A 141 19.28 -20.58 -18.59
C TYR A 141 19.96 -21.14 -19.84
N ASN A 142 20.32 -22.43 -19.86
CA ASN A 142 20.89 -23.09 -21.05
C ASN A 142 22.11 -22.41 -21.70
N GLY A 143 22.86 -21.59 -20.96
CA GLY A 143 23.99 -20.84 -21.51
C GLY A 143 23.64 -19.50 -22.15
N ILE A 144 22.38 -19.09 -22.09
CA ILE A 144 21.91 -17.76 -22.44
C ILE A 144 21.49 -17.00 -21.18
N LEU A 145 21.34 -15.69 -21.31
CA LEU A 145 20.80 -14.81 -20.27
C LEU A 145 19.45 -14.26 -20.72
N LEU A 146 18.42 -14.49 -19.91
CA LEU A 146 17.09 -13.96 -20.10
C LEU A 146 16.92 -12.73 -19.20
N GLU A 147 16.52 -11.59 -19.77
CA GLU A 147 16.16 -10.37 -19.04
C GLU A 147 14.65 -10.21 -19.04
N TYR A 148 14.08 -10.07 -17.85
CA TYR A 148 12.68 -9.79 -17.63
C TYR A 148 12.50 -8.46 -16.89
N ARG A 149 11.36 -7.79 -17.10
CA ARG A 149 10.95 -6.60 -16.35
C ARG A 149 9.84 -6.96 -15.40
N ILE A 150 10.02 -6.60 -14.13
CA ILE A 150 9.02 -6.70 -13.07
C ILE A 150 8.25 -5.39 -13.04
N HIS A 151 6.98 -5.43 -13.46
CA HIS A 151 6.11 -4.27 -13.29
C HIS A 151 5.45 -4.32 -11.92
N LYS A 152 5.60 -3.25 -11.13
CA LYS A 152 5.08 -3.18 -9.77
C LYS A 152 3.65 -2.64 -9.71
N PHE A 153 3.23 -1.87 -10.72
CA PHE A 153 1.94 -1.21 -10.74
C PHE A 153 0.76 -2.09 -11.15
N TYR A 154 0.96 -3.36 -11.54
CA TYR A 154 -0.15 -4.26 -11.87
C TYR A 154 0.11 -5.73 -11.52
N SER A 155 -0.98 -6.50 -11.44
CA SER A 155 -0.96 -7.96 -11.35
C SER A 155 -1.97 -8.58 -12.31
N ILE A 156 -1.72 -9.82 -12.76
CA ILE A 156 -2.65 -10.55 -13.63
C ILE A 156 -3.40 -11.62 -12.83
N GLN A 157 -4.72 -11.49 -12.77
CA GLN A 157 -5.65 -12.44 -12.17
C GLN A 157 -6.30 -13.29 -13.27
N HIS A 158 -6.74 -14.51 -12.93
CA HIS A 158 -7.34 -15.44 -13.90
C HIS A 158 -6.49 -15.65 -15.17
N ARG A 159 -5.17 -15.82 -15.02
CA ARG A 159 -4.23 -16.04 -16.13
C ARG A 159 -4.71 -17.15 -17.08
N GLY A 160 -4.56 -16.91 -18.38
CA GLY A 160 -4.99 -17.79 -19.48
C GLY A 160 -6.50 -17.76 -19.76
N LYS A 161 -7.29 -16.91 -19.09
CA LYS A 161 -8.73 -16.77 -19.36
C LYS A 161 -9.01 -15.45 -20.06
N SER A 162 -9.68 -15.53 -21.22
CA SER A 162 -10.15 -14.33 -21.94
C SER A 162 -11.29 -13.65 -21.18
N ILE A 163 -10.99 -12.49 -20.60
CA ILE A 163 -11.90 -11.73 -19.73
C ILE A 163 -12.80 -10.83 -20.57
N ARG A 164 -14.12 -11.03 -20.51
CA ARG A 164 -15.12 -10.38 -21.36
C ARG A 164 -15.84 -9.21 -20.69
N HIS A 165 -15.97 -9.25 -19.38
CA HIS A 165 -16.54 -8.15 -18.61
C HIS A 165 -16.13 -8.26 -17.15
N ILE A 166 -16.01 -7.12 -16.47
CA ILE A 166 -15.84 -7.07 -15.03
C ILE A 166 -16.89 -6.12 -14.46
N TYR A 167 -17.70 -6.63 -13.54
CA TYR A 167 -18.65 -5.84 -12.77
C TYR A 167 -18.19 -5.78 -11.31
N HIS A 168 -18.30 -4.60 -10.71
CA HIS A 168 -18.03 -4.38 -9.29
C HIS A 168 -19.18 -3.61 -8.64
N ASP A 169 -19.49 -3.97 -7.40
CA ASP A 169 -20.11 -3.07 -6.43
C ASP A 169 -19.51 -3.29 -5.04
N ASP A 170 -20.02 -2.62 -4.01
CA ASP A 170 -19.51 -2.72 -2.64
C ASP A 170 -19.54 -4.14 -2.04
N ARG A 171 -20.29 -5.06 -2.64
CA ARG A 171 -20.49 -6.42 -2.12
C ARG A 171 -19.79 -7.46 -2.96
N VAL A 172 -19.92 -7.37 -4.28
CA VAL A 172 -19.51 -8.44 -5.18
C VAL A 172 -18.69 -7.92 -6.35
N ARG A 173 -17.76 -8.77 -6.76
CA ARG A 173 -17.05 -8.69 -8.02
C ARG A 173 -17.51 -9.86 -8.89
N ILE A 174 -17.93 -9.56 -10.12
CA ILE A 174 -18.34 -10.57 -11.10
C ILE A 174 -17.41 -10.47 -12.30
N ILE A 175 -16.68 -11.55 -12.58
CA ILE A 175 -15.72 -11.62 -13.68
C ILE A 175 -16.26 -12.61 -14.71
N ALA A 176 -16.60 -12.09 -15.87
CA ALA A 176 -17.17 -12.87 -16.95
C ALA A 176 -16.07 -13.22 -17.96
N THR A 177 -15.98 -14.49 -18.36
CA THR A 177 -14.95 -14.99 -19.29
C THR A 177 -15.57 -15.93 -20.34
N TYR A 178 -14.77 -16.47 -21.26
CA TYR A 178 -15.19 -17.60 -22.11
C TYR A 178 -15.11 -18.99 -21.46
N SER A 179 -14.52 -19.10 -20.26
CA SER A 179 -14.29 -20.36 -19.56
C SER A 179 -14.99 -20.42 -18.20
N GLY A 180 -16.03 -19.61 -18.04
CA GLY A 180 -16.87 -19.54 -16.85
C GLY A 180 -17.07 -18.12 -16.34
N ILE A 181 -17.99 -18.00 -15.39
CA ILE A 181 -18.30 -16.74 -14.69
C ILE A 181 -17.91 -16.90 -13.23
N PHE A 182 -17.12 -15.99 -12.70
CA PHE A 182 -16.61 -16.01 -11.33
C PHE A 182 -17.31 -14.93 -10.53
N ILE A 183 -17.68 -15.23 -9.29
CA ILE A 183 -18.26 -14.27 -8.34
C ILE A 183 -17.51 -14.38 -7.03
N ASP A 184 -16.97 -13.25 -6.59
CA ASP A 184 -16.24 -13.12 -5.33
C ASP A 184 -16.80 -11.95 -4.52
N SER A 185 -16.60 -11.99 -3.21
CA SER A 185 -16.64 -10.76 -2.41
C SER A 185 -15.48 -9.85 -2.83
N VAL A 186 -15.70 -8.53 -2.84
CA VAL A 186 -14.63 -7.56 -3.15
C VAL A 186 -13.46 -7.60 -2.17
N ALA A 187 -13.69 -8.10 -0.95
CA ALA A 187 -12.67 -8.27 0.09
C ALA A 187 -11.92 -9.61 0.02
N GLU A 188 -12.38 -10.54 -0.82
CA GLU A 188 -11.80 -11.88 -0.95
C GLU A 188 -10.84 -12.00 -2.15
N VAL A 189 -9.97 -12.99 -2.06
CA VAL A 189 -9.06 -13.40 -3.14
C VAL A 189 -9.89 -13.90 -4.34
N TYR A 190 -9.40 -13.65 -5.55
CA TYR A 190 -10.02 -14.10 -6.79
C TYR A 190 -10.27 -15.61 -6.80
N SER A 191 -11.53 -16.05 -6.92
CA SER A 191 -11.87 -17.47 -7.00
C SER A 191 -11.51 -18.04 -8.36
N ASN A 192 -10.89 -19.21 -8.38
CA ASN A 192 -10.66 -19.96 -9.62
C ASN A 192 -11.83 -20.88 -10.00
N LYS A 193 -12.89 -20.93 -9.19
CA LYS A 193 -14.06 -21.80 -9.40
C LYS A 193 -15.23 -21.00 -9.97
N PRO A 194 -15.71 -21.29 -11.19
CA PRO A 194 -16.86 -20.59 -11.76
C PRO A 194 -18.15 -21.02 -11.06
N ILE A 195 -19.12 -20.11 -11.02
CA ILE A 195 -20.48 -20.42 -10.57
C ILE A 195 -21.27 -21.12 -11.70
N PRO A 196 -22.18 -22.04 -11.36
CA PRO A 196 -22.90 -22.84 -12.35
C PRO A 196 -23.97 -22.03 -13.12
N GLY A 197 -24.42 -22.58 -14.25
CA GLY A 197 -25.57 -22.12 -15.02
C GLY A 197 -25.25 -21.36 -16.31
N ALA A 198 -24.13 -20.63 -16.36
CA ALA A 198 -23.61 -19.98 -17.56
C ALA A 198 -22.13 -20.26 -17.73
N ASN A 199 -21.74 -20.78 -18.88
CA ASN A 199 -20.36 -21.18 -19.17
C ASN A 199 -19.52 -20.04 -19.77
N PHE A 200 -20.17 -19.00 -20.30
CA PHE A 200 -19.50 -17.85 -20.86
C PHE A 200 -20.40 -16.61 -20.90
N SER A 201 -19.79 -15.47 -21.14
CA SER A 201 -20.48 -14.23 -21.48
C SER A 201 -19.92 -13.62 -22.76
N SER A 202 -20.81 -13.06 -23.57
CA SER A 202 -20.47 -12.30 -24.78
C SER A 202 -20.87 -10.82 -24.66
N GLY A 203 -21.26 -10.38 -23.47
CA GLY A 203 -21.78 -9.05 -23.15
C GLY A 203 -21.45 -8.63 -21.72
N GLU A 204 -22.14 -7.61 -21.21
CA GLU A 204 -21.92 -7.05 -19.89
C GLU A 204 -22.69 -7.80 -18.80
N THR A 205 -22.22 -7.68 -17.56
CA THR A 205 -23.01 -7.96 -16.37
C THR A 205 -23.55 -6.64 -15.83
N ASN A 206 -24.87 -6.52 -15.63
CA ASN A 206 -25.48 -5.30 -15.08
C ASN A 206 -26.28 -5.62 -13.81
N LYS A 207 -26.32 -4.68 -12.87
CA LYS A 207 -27.21 -4.74 -11.70
C LYS A 207 -28.42 -3.84 -11.92
N ILE A 208 -29.62 -4.42 -11.85
CA ILE A 208 -30.89 -3.71 -12.05
C ILE A 208 -31.82 -4.13 -10.91
N ASN A 209 -32.36 -3.17 -10.17
CA ASN A 209 -33.26 -3.43 -9.02
C ASN A 209 -32.67 -4.43 -8.00
N ASN A 210 -31.38 -4.30 -7.69
CA ASN A 210 -30.64 -5.19 -6.78
C ASN A 210 -30.56 -6.66 -7.23
N GLN A 211 -30.80 -6.94 -8.51
CA GLN A 211 -30.61 -8.24 -9.16
C GLN A 211 -29.48 -8.12 -10.17
N TYR A 212 -28.68 -9.17 -10.32
CA TYR A 212 -27.60 -9.22 -11.30
C TYR A 212 -28.05 -9.96 -12.55
N TYR A 213 -27.79 -9.36 -13.70
CA TYR A 213 -28.10 -9.90 -15.00
C TYR A 213 -26.82 -10.06 -15.80
N LEU A 214 -26.60 -11.24 -16.35
CA LEU A 214 -25.49 -11.54 -17.24
C LEU A 214 -26.00 -11.53 -18.68
N ASN A 215 -25.52 -10.60 -19.48
CA ASN A 215 -25.79 -10.58 -20.90
C ASN A 215 -24.80 -11.53 -21.61
N SER A 216 -25.35 -12.46 -22.36
CA SER A 216 -24.62 -13.38 -23.21
C SER A 216 -25.44 -13.57 -24.49
N ASP A 217 -25.50 -14.77 -25.05
CA ASP A 217 -26.43 -15.02 -26.14
C ASP A 217 -27.89 -14.86 -25.68
N PRO A 218 -28.32 -15.49 -24.57
CA PRO A 218 -29.48 -15.07 -23.81
C PRO A 218 -29.10 -14.20 -22.60
N ILE A 219 -30.11 -13.63 -21.93
CA ILE A 219 -29.94 -12.97 -20.63
C ILE A 219 -30.11 -14.01 -19.52
N TYR A 220 -29.18 -14.03 -18.57
CA TYR A 220 -29.29 -14.81 -17.34
C TYR A 220 -29.51 -13.89 -16.13
N GLN A 221 -30.14 -14.39 -15.09
CA GLN A 221 -30.25 -13.74 -13.78
C GLN A 221 -29.53 -14.57 -12.73
N LEU A 222 -28.83 -13.92 -11.82
CA LEU A 222 -28.21 -14.59 -10.68
C LEU A 222 -29.27 -14.92 -9.62
N MET A 223 -29.51 -16.20 -9.38
CA MET A 223 -30.47 -16.69 -8.38
C MET A 223 -29.83 -17.80 -7.58
N ASN A 224 -29.85 -17.75 -6.25
CA ASN A 224 -29.31 -18.81 -5.38
C ASN A 224 -27.88 -19.26 -5.76
N ASN A 225 -27.00 -18.31 -6.07
CA ASN A 225 -25.60 -18.53 -6.48
C ASN A 225 -25.42 -19.34 -7.79
N GLN A 226 -26.39 -19.26 -8.70
CA GLN A 226 -26.32 -19.83 -10.05
C GLN A 226 -26.93 -18.88 -11.08
N TRP A 227 -26.44 -18.93 -12.32
CA TRP A 227 -27.02 -18.19 -13.44
C TRP A 227 -28.20 -18.95 -14.03
N VAL A 228 -29.39 -18.35 -13.96
CA VAL A 228 -30.62 -18.93 -14.52
C VAL A 228 -31.00 -18.16 -15.78
N ARG A 229 -31.14 -18.87 -16.91
CA ARG A 229 -31.55 -18.27 -18.18
C ARG A 229 -32.96 -17.68 -18.04
N LEU A 230 -33.15 -16.43 -18.44
CA LEU A 230 -34.47 -15.82 -18.47
C LEU A 230 -35.31 -16.38 -19.63
N PRO A 231 -36.59 -16.73 -19.39
CA PRO A 231 -37.48 -17.27 -20.42
C PRO A 231 -38.07 -16.15 -21.30
N LEU A 232 -37.20 -15.39 -21.96
CA LEU A 232 -37.62 -14.30 -22.85
C LEU A 232 -38.35 -14.83 -24.08
N LYS A 233 -39.54 -14.29 -24.36
CA LYS A 233 -40.30 -14.60 -25.58
C LYS A 233 -39.90 -13.63 -26.70
N THR A 234 -38.76 -13.88 -27.34
CA THR A 234 -38.23 -13.01 -28.41
C THR A 234 -37.27 -13.76 -29.33
N ASP A 235 -37.24 -13.36 -30.59
CA ASP A 235 -36.26 -13.83 -31.59
C ASP A 235 -34.95 -13.00 -31.56
N ILE A 236 -34.87 -11.98 -30.70
CA ILE A 236 -33.63 -11.22 -30.50
C ILE A 236 -32.59 -12.09 -29.79
N LEU A 237 -31.42 -12.20 -30.41
CA LEU A 237 -30.27 -12.96 -29.91
C LEU A 237 -29.11 -12.01 -29.55
N HIS A 238 -28.11 -12.54 -28.87
CA HIS A 238 -26.83 -11.87 -28.61
C HIS A 238 -26.97 -10.54 -27.85
N PHE A 239 -27.62 -10.58 -26.70
CA PHE A 239 -27.71 -9.43 -25.80
C PHE A 239 -26.31 -9.04 -25.31
N LYS A 240 -25.98 -7.75 -25.43
CA LYS A 240 -24.65 -7.22 -25.10
C LYS A 240 -24.67 -6.31 -23.88
N LYS A 241 -25.72 -5.52 -23.69
CA LYS A 241 -25.78 -4.52 -22.62
C LYS A 241 -27.22 -4.24 -22.22
N LEU A 242 -27.45 -4.00 -20.93
CA LEU A 242 -28.70 -3.49 -20.39
C LEU A 242 -28.44 -2.16 -19.70
N LEU A 243 -29.26 -1.14 -20.01
CA LEU A 243 -29.11 0.20 -19.46
C LEU A 243 -30.43 0.65 -18.82
N PRO A 244 -30.53 0.66 -17.48
CA PRO A 244 -31.70 1.17 -16.78
C PRO A 244 -31.72 2.70 -16.80
N ILE A 245 -32.80 3.28 -17.33
CA ILE A 245 -33.04 4.74 -17.36
C ILE A 245 -34.44 4.99 -16.79
N GLY A 246 -34.49 5.52 -15.56
CA GLY A 246 -35.74 5.63 -14.81
C GLY A 246 -36.41 4.27 -14.65
N ASN A 247 -37.68 4.15 -15.09
CA ASN A 247 -38.46 2.92 -15.01
C ASN A 247 -38.34 2.02 -16.25
N VAL A 248 -37.53 2.40 -17.24
CA VAL A 248 -37.37 1.65 -18.49
C VAL A 248 -35.98 1.03 -18.52
N THR A 249 -35.89 -0.22 -18.93
CA THR A 249 -34.61 -0.87 -19.23
C THR A 249 -34.44 -0.93 -20.74
N TYR A 250 -33.40 -0.30 -21.24
CA TYR A 250 -32.99 -0.41 -22.63
C TYR A 250 -32.05 -1.60 -22.77
N PHE A 251 -32.11 -2.28 -23.91
CA PHE A 251 -31.17 -3.33 -24.25
C PHE A 251 -30.46 -2.98 -25.56
N GLN A 252 -29.21 -3.42 -25.62
CA GLN A 252 -28.43 -3.47 -26.84
C GLN A 252 -28.12 -4.94 -27.15
N SER A 253 -28.51 -5.39 -28.33
CA SER A 253 -27.97 -6.61 -28.94
C SER A 253 -27.03 -6.25 -30.08
N THR A 254 -26.47 -7.25 -30.75
CA THR A 254 -25.67 -7.01 -31.97
C THR A 254 -26.48 -6.31 -33.07
N ASP A 255 -27.78 -6.62 -33.17
CA ASP A 255 -28.60 -6.25 -34.34
C ASP A 255 -29.79 -5.35 -34.00
N ALA A 256 -30.06 -5.11 -32.71
CA ALA A 256 -31.20 -4.31 -32.30
C ALA A 256 -30.92 -3.50 -31.04
N ILE A 257 -31.56 -2.35 -30.99
CA ILE A 257 -31.73 -1.56 -29.76
C ILE A 257 -33.21 -1.52 -29.45
N GLY A 258 -33.57 -1.73 -28.19
CA GLY A 258 -34.96 -1.72 -27.77
C GLY A 258 -35.13 -1.56 -26.28
N THR A 259 -36.35 -1.82 -25.81
CA THR A 259 -36.71 -1.81 -24.40
C THR A 259 -37.22 -3.17 -23.98
N ILE A 260 -36.90 -3.55 -22.74
CA ILE A 260 -37.22 -4.85 -22.16
C ILE A 260 -37.81 -4.68 -20.77
N ASN A 261 -38.76 -5.54 -20.43
CA ASN A 261 -39.28 -5.68 -19.08
C ASN A 261 -38.79 -7.01 -18.49
N LEU A 262 -37.85 -6.90 -17.55
CA LEU A 262 -37.22 -8.04 -16.90
C LEU A 262 -38.12 -8.74 -15.88
N LYS A 263 -39.25 -8.12 -15.46
CA LYS A 263 -40.19 -8.73 -14.50
C LYS A 263 -41.16 -9.71 -15.18
N ASN A 264 -41.61 -9.37 -16.38
CA ASN A 264 -42.52 -10.22 -17.17
C ASN A 264 -41.82 -10.98 -18.30
N TYR A 265 -40.50 -10.83 -18.44
CA TYR A 265 -39.66 -11.48 -19.43
C TYR A 265 -40.05 -11.18 -20.88
N GLN A 266 -40.39 -9.92 -21.18
CA GLN A 266 -40.84 -9.50 -22.51
C GLN A 266 -40.01 -8.34 -23.07
N VAL A 267 -39.68 -8.43 -24.36
CA VAL A 267 -39.21 -7.28 -25.14
C VAL A 267 -40.44 -6.43 -25.47
N ASN A 268 -40.40 -5.15 -25.05
CA ASN A 268 -41.56 -4.27 -25.15
C ASN A 268 -41.62 -3.56 -26.52
N LYS A 269 -40.49 -3.02 -26.96
CA LYS A 269 -40.41 -2.21 -28.19
C LYS A 269 -39.02 -2.26 -28.78
N ILE A 270 -38.92 -2.49 -30.08
CA ILE A 270 -37.70 -2.27 -30.86
C ILE A 270 -37.65 -0.81 -31.33
N ILE A 271 -36.51 -0.17 -31.13
CA ILE A 271 -36.25 1.20 -31.56
C ILE A 271 -35.63 1.19 -32.96
N THR A 272 -34.68 0.28 -33.21
CA THR A 272 -34.01 0.14 -34.51
C THR A 272 -33.40 -1.25 -34.67
N HIS A 273 -33.34 -1.73 -35.91
CA HIS A 273 -32.71 -2.98 -36.34
C HIS A 273 -31.41 -2.73 -37.15
N SER A 274 -30.74 -1.60 -36.91
CA SER A 274 -29.49 -1.30 -37.61
C SER A 274 -28.44 -2.37 -37.32
N SER A 275 -27.79 -2.88 -38.35
CA SER A 275 -26.79 -3.93 -38.21
C SER A 275 -25.57 -3.44 -37.43
N GLN A 276 -25.11 -4.27 -36.49
CA GLN A 276 -23.82 -4.20 -35.79
C GLN A 276 -23.65 -3.00 -34.85
N PHE A 277 -24.54 -2.89 -33.87
CA PHE A 277 -24.31 -2.00 -32.73
C PHE A 277 -23.18 -2.52 -31.86
N HIS A 278 -22.30 -1.61 -31.51
CA HIS A 278 -21.14 -1.90 -30.68
C HIS A 278 -21.40 -1.46 -29.26
N ASP A 279 -21.90 -0.25 -29.05
CA ASP A 279 -22.09 0.28 -27.70
C ASP A 279 -23.30 1.23 -27.63
N MET A 280 -23.78 1.45 -26.40
CA MET A 280 -24.94 2.26 -26.07
C MET A 280 -24.71 2.98 -24.73
N GLU A 281 -24.84 4.30 -24.73
CA GLU A 281 -24.69 5.13 -23.53
C GLU A 281 -25.81 6.17 -23.39
N ASN A 282 -26.10 6.56 -22.15
CA ASN A 282 -27.09 7.60 -21.84
C ASN A 282 -26.41 8.97 -21.64
N LEU A 283 -27.00 10.01 -22.21
CA LEU A 283 -26.70 11.41 -21.87
C LEU A 283 -28.00 12.20 -21.73
N GLY A 284 -28.51 12.27 -20.50
CA GLY A 284 -29.78 12.93 -20.19
C GLY A 284 -30.94 12.26 -20.94
N ASN A 285 -31.60 13.01 -21.82
CA ASN A 285 -32.73 12.51 -22.62
C ASN A 285 -32.31 11.83 -23.93
N LEU A 286 -31.00 11.72 -24.20
CA LEU A 286 -30.47 11.08 -25.39
C LEU A 286 -29.88 9.72 -25.06
N LEU A 287 -30.04 8.80 -26.01
CA LEU A 287 -29.33 7.53 -26.06
C LEU A 287 -28.38 7.57 -27.26
N LEU A 288 -27.09 7.46 -26.99
CA LEU A 288 -26.02 7.46 -27.99
C LEU A 288 -25.72 6.02 -28.37
N LEU A 289 -25.68 5.72 -29.66
CA LEU A 289 -25.48 4.37 -30.18
C LEU A 289 -24.32 4.35 -31.18
N GLY A 290 -23.24 3.65 -30.83
CA GLY A 290 -22.07 3.46 -31.69
C GLY A 290 -22.24 2.21 -32.54
N ASN A 291 -21.90 2.28 -33.82
CA ASN A 291 -22.02 1.13 -34.72
C ASN A 291 -20.75 0.87 -35.55
N ALA A 292 -20.70 -0.33 -36.12
CA ALA A 292 -19.59 -0.81 -36.95
C ALA A 292 -19.35 0.02 -38.23
N ASN A 293 -20.39 0.67 -38.75
CA ASN A 293 -20.33 1.44 -40.00
C ASN A 293 -19.90 2.90 -39.80
N GLY A 294 -19.44 3.26 -38.60
CA GLY A 294 -19.00 4.61 -38.27
C GLY A 294 -20.11 5.66 -38.29
N LYS A 295 -21.32 5.25 -37.91
CA LYS A 295 -22.45 6.14 -37.63
C LYS A 295 -22.69 6.16 -36.12
N LEU A 296 -22.71 7.37 -35.56
CA LEU A 296 -23.21 7.63 -34.22
C LEU A 296 -24.70 7.96 -34.34
N TYR A 297 -25.58 7.14 -33.75
CA TYR A 297 -27.00 7.47 -33.69
C TYR A 297 -27.33 8.15 -32.38
N LEU A 298 -28.16 9.19 -32.47
CA LEU A 298 -28.71 9.89 -31.31
C LEU A 298 -30.21 9.62 -31.29
N TYR A 299 -30.67 8.88 -30.29
CA TYR A 299 -32.09 8.62 -30.08
C TYR A 299 -32.62 9.52 -28.96
N ASP A 300 -33.49 10.45 -29.33
CA ASP A 300 -34.23 11.28 -28.38
C ASP A 300 -35.34 10.44 -27.73
N MET A 301 -35.21 10.16 -26.44
CA MET A 301 -36.13 9.29 -25.72
C MET A 301 -37.50 9.95 -25.48
N VAL A 302 -37.59 11.27 -25.52
CA VAL A 302 -38.82 12.05 -25.32
C VAL A 302 -39.56 12.18 -26.64
N GLN A 303 -38.88 12.64 -27.69
CA GLN A 303 -39.47 12.82 -29.02
C GLN A 303 -39.60 11.49 -29.78
N ARG A 304 -38.91 10.44 -29.33
CA ARG A 304 -38.83 9.12 -29.96
C ARG A 304 -38.34 9.18 -31.40
N LYS A 305 -37.38 10.06 -31.65
CA LYS A 305 -36.75 10.26 -32.97
C LYS A 305 -35.30 9.82 -32.91
N ILE A 306 -34.83 9.23 -34.00
CA ILE A 306 -33.44 8.84 -34.17
C ILE A 306 -32.83 9.69 -35.29
N GLU A 307 -31.67 10.27 -35.01
CA GLU A 307 -30.81 10.89 -36.01
C GLU A 307 -29.47 10.16 -36.09
N SER A 308 -28.77 10.26 -37.21
CA SER A 308 -27.46 9.62 -37.41
C SER A 308 -26.42 10.64 -37.87
N ILE A 309 -25.22 10.54 -37.32
CA ILE A 309 -24.08 11.40 -37.63
C ILE A 309 -22.95 10.49 -38.13
N HIS A 310 -22.32 10.87 -39.24
CA HIS A 310 -21.21 10.11 -39.79
C HIS A 310 -19.90 10.52 -39.12
N ILE A 311 -19.26 9.57 -38.44
CA ILE A 311 -17.94 9.74 -37.81
C ILE A 311 -16.83 9.32 -38.78
N GLY A 312 -17.10 8.38 -39.69
CA GLY A 312 -16.14 7.93 -40.72
C GLY A 312 -15.28 6.73 -40.29
N SER A 313 -15.46 6.22 -39.07
CA SER A 313 -14.72 5.08 -38.51
C SER A 313 -15.62 4.27 -37.58
N SER A 314 -15.52 2.94 -37.60
CA SER A 314 -16.28 2.05 -36.71
C SER A 314 -16.13 2.50 -35.26
N ILE A 315 -17.25 2.69 -34.56
CA ILE A 315 -17.29 3.18 -33.18
C ILE A 315 -17.41 1.98 -32.27
N TYR A 316 -16.35 1.64 -31.55
CA TYR A 316 -16.35 0.52 -30.63
C TYR A 316 -16.93 0.90 -29.28
N ASP A 317 -16.59 2.03 -28.69
CA ASP A 317 -17.02 2.39 -27.35
C ASP A 317 -17.30 3.88 -27.23
N ILE A 318 -18.26 4.23 -26.38
CA ILE A 318 -18.65 5.61 -26.08
C ILE A 318 -18.36 5.85 -24.61
N THR A 319 -17.51 6.81 -24.30
CA THR A 319 -17.20 7.19 -22.92
C THR A 319 -17.67 8.62 -22.67
N ILE A 320 -18.41 8.84 -21.58
CA ILE A 320 -19.00 10.15 -21.26
C ILE A 320 -18.53 10.62 -19.89
N LYS A 321 -18.05 11.87 -19.80
CA LYS A 321 -17.74 12.56 -18.53
C LYS A 321 -18.22 14.01 -18.60
N GLY A 322 -19.32 14.31 -17.92
CA GLY A 322 -19.95 15.63 -18.01
C GLY A 322 -20.45 15.91 -19.44
N GLU A 323 -19.96 16.98 -20.06
CA GLU A 323 -20.26 17.30 -21.47
C GLU A 323 -19.29 16.64 -22.48
N GLN A 324 -18.20 16.02 -22.02
CA GLN A 324 -17.21 15.38 -22.90
C GLN A 324 -17.70 14.00 -23.33
N ILE A 325 -17.69 13.75 -24.64
CA ILE A 325 -18.04 12.48 -25.26
C ILE A 325 -16.83 12.00 -26.05
N ILE A 326 -16.23 10.90 -25.63
CA ILE A 326 -15.10 10.27 -26.29
C ILE A 326 -15.60 9.05 -27.04
N LEU A 327 -15.18 8.93 -28.29
CA LEU A 327 -15.47 7.78 -29.15
C LEU A 327 -14.16 7.02 -29.37
N SER A 328 -14.13 5.78 -28.90
CA SER A 328 -13.08 4.82 -29.23
C SER A 328 -13.42 4.17 -30.57
N CYS A 329 -12.60 4.42 -31.58
CA CYS A 329 -12.86 4.01 -32.95
C CYS A 329 -11.76 3.10 -33.50
N ASN A 330 -12.04 2.49 -34.65
CA ASN A 330 -11.11 1.60 -35.34
C ASN A 330 -9.81 2.27 -35.81
N ASP A 331 -9.80 3.58 -36.01
CA ASP A 331 -8.62 4.31 -36.49
C ASP A 331 -8.14 5.44 -35.56
N GLY A 332 -8.76 5.60 -34.39
CA GLY A 332 -8.33 6.59 -33.42
C GLY A 332 -9.33 6.88 -32.32
N LEU A 333 -8.94 7.81 -31.46
CA LEU A 333 -9.73 8.34 -30.36
C LEU A 333 -10.28 9.69 -30.81
N TYR A 334 -11.60 9.87 -30.72
CA TYR A 334 -12.26 11.10 -31.14
C TYR A 334 -12.99 11.76 -29.97
N GLU A 335 -12.97 13.08 -29.91
CA GLU A 335 -13.89 13.85 -29.09
C GLU A 335 -15.08 14.28 -29.96
N PHE A 336 -16.30 14.01 -29.50
CA PHE A 336 -17.52 14.38 -30.19
C PHE A 336 -18.23 15.52 -29.46
N ASN A 337 -18.47 16.61 -30.19
CA ASN A 337 -19.18 17.77 -29.68
C ASN A 337 -20.67 17.69 -30.06
N LEU A 338 -21.52 17.37 -29.07
CA LEU A 338 -22.96 17.19 -29.28
C LEU A 338 -23.66 18.44 -29.82
N LYS A 339 -23.24 19.64 -29.39
CA LYS A 339 -23.87 20.92 -29.78
C LYS A 339 -23.62 21.24 -31.26
N THR A 340 -22.39 21.03 -31.74
CA THR A 340 -21.99 21.33 -33.12
C THR A 340 -22.12 20.13 -34.07
N LYS A 341 -22.32 18.93 -33.53
CA LYS A 341 -22.34 17.64 -34.25
C LYS A 341 -21.05 17.36 -35.02
N LYS A 342 -19.92 17.92 -34.56
CA LYS A 342 -18.58 17.69 -35.14
C LYS A 342 -17.77 16.77 -34.24
N ASN A 343 -16.84 16.04 -34.84
CA ASN A 343 -15.84 15.26 -34.15
C ASN A 343 -14.45 15.85 -34.37
N GLN A 344 -13.56 15.64 -33.41
CA GLN A 344 -12.15 16.01 -33.46
C GLN A 344 -11.32 14.76 -33.15
N LEU A 345 -10.36 14.44 -34.01
CA LEU A 345 -9.39 13.37 -33.75
C LEU A 345 -8.42 13.83 -32.66
N LEU A 346 -8.36 13.10 -31.55
CA LEU A 346 -7.42 13.34 -30.46
C LEU A 346 -6.10 12.59 -30.67
N PHE A 347 -6.19 11.33 -31.10
CA PHE A 347 -5.04 10.45 -31.30
C PHE A 347 -5.35 9.39 -32.35
N ARG A 348 -4.39 9.12 -33.25
CA ARG A 348 -4.53 8.09 -34.30
C ARG A 348 -3.89 6.79 -33.83
N HIS A 349 -4.70 5.74 -33.71
CA HIS A 349 -4.24 4.39 -33.37
C HIS A 349 -5.24 3.38 -33.92
N LYS A 350 -4.76 2.22 -34.39
CA LYS A 350 -5.65 1.19 -34.90
C LYS A 350 -6.36 0.49 -33.74
N HIS A 351 -7.62 0.12 -33.96
CA HIS A 351 -8.43 -0.69 -33.08
C HIS A 351 -8.44 -0.19 -31.62
N ILE A 352 -8.82 1.06 -31.37
CA ILE A 352 -9.10 1.50 -29.99
C ILE A 352 -10.46 0.97 -29.58
N ILE A 353 -10.48 0.06 -28.61
CA ILE A 353 -11.65 -0.80 -28.34
C ILE A 353 -12.54 -0.24 -27.24
N GLN A 354 -11.94 0.34 -26.20
CA GLN A 354 -12.63 0.89 -25.05
C GLN A 354 -11.80 1.99 -24.39
N SER A 355 -12.47 3.00 -23.84
CA SER A 355 -11.82 4.07 -23.08
C SER A 355 -12.52 4.34 -21.75
N ILE A 356 -11.77 4.88 -20.79
CA ILE A 356 -12.29 5.44 -19.54
C ILE A 356 -11.51 6.70 -19.18
N PHE A 357 -12.11 7.57 -18.37
CA PHE A 357 -11.41 8.73 -17.82
C PHE A 357 -10.71 8.37 -16.51
N ILE A 358 -9.44 8.78 -16.39
CA ILE A 358 -8.65 8.72 -15.15
C ILE A 358 -8.17 10.14 -14.83
N GLY A 359 -8.79 10.78 -13.84
CA GLY A 359 -8.63 12.22 -13.67
C GLY A 359 -9.06 12.95 -14.94
N ASN A 360 -8.16 13.74 -15.51
CA ASN A 360 -8.39 14.41 -16.80
C ASN A 360 -7.75 13.71 -18.00
N ASN A 361 -7.12 12.56 -17.78
CA ASN A 361 -6.50 11.76 -18.82
C ASN A 361 -7.49 10.70 -19.33
N ILE A 362 -7.23 10.17 -20.53
CA ILE A 362 -8.03 9.11 -21.13
C ILE A 362 -7.18 7.85 -21.19
N LEU A 363 -7.57 6.84 -20.41
CA LEU A 363 -6.99 5.52 -20.49
C LEU A 363 -7.79 4.72 -21.52
N PHE A 364 -7.11 4.06 -22.46
CA PHE A 364 -7.77 3.30 -23.51
C PHE A 364 -7.04 2.00 -23.82
N THR A 365 -7.82 1.00 -24.23
CA THR A 365 -7.34 -0.31 -24.64
C THR A 365 -7.38 -0.48 -26.15
N SER A 366 -6.44 -1.26 -26.70
CA SER A 366 -6.45 -1.70 -28.08
C SER A 366 -6.07 -3.19 -28.19
N PHE A 367 -5.97 -3.71 -29.42
CA PHE A 367 -5.41 -5.05 -29.65
C PHE A 367 -3.89 -5.12 -29.44
N GLU A 368 -3.22 -3.98 -29.27
CA GLU A 368 -1.76 -3.89 -29.13
C GLU A 368 -1.33 -3.51 -27.71
N GLY A 369 -2.26 -3.17 -26.83
CA GLY A 369 -1.93 -2.84 -25.44
C GLY A 369 -2.92 -1.91 -24.74
N LEU A 370 -2.46 -1.42 -23.58
CA LEU A 370 -3.12 -0.41 -22.77
C LEU A 370 -2.34 0.89 -22.86
N PHE A 371 -3.02 2.00 -23.08
CA PHE A 371 -2.42 3.30 -23.34
C PHE A 371 -3.08 4.38 -22.51
N LEU A 372 -2.34 5.44 -22.23
CA LEU A 372 -2.81 6.62 -21.53
C LEU A 372 -2.56 7.86 -22.38
N TYR A 373 -3.63 8.53 -22.79
CA TYR A 373 -3.62 9.84 -23.44
C TYR A 373 -3.73 10.94 -22.38
N THR A 374 -2.73 11.81 -22.29
CA THR A 374 -2.68 12.88 -21.28
C THR A 374 -3.32 14.17 -21.75
N GLN A 375 -3.60 15.09 -20.82
CA GLN A 375 -4.07 16.44 -21.15
C GLN A 375 -3.12 17.20 -22.08
N ASP A 376 -1.81 16.95 -21.95
CA ASP A 376 -0.76 17.53 -22.79
C ASP A 376 -0.65 16.86 -24.17
N LYS A 377 -1.59 15.96 -24.48
CA LYS A 377 -1.70 15.21 -25.74
C LYS A 377 -0.56 14.22 -25.97
N GLU A 378 0.14 13.83 -24.90
CA GLU A 378 1.12 12.76 -24.93
C GLU A 378 0.42 11.41 -24.78
N VAL A 379 1.03 10.36 -25.35
CA VAL A 379 0.53 9.00 -25.24
C VAL A 379 1.62 8.12 -24.66
N PHE A 380 1.30 7.49 -23.53
CA PHE A 380 2.14 6.51 -22.88
C PHE A 380 1.57 5.11 -23.09
N GLN A 381 2.41 4.18 -23.53
CA GLN A 381 2.05 2.77 -23.57
C GLN A 381 2.33 2.18 -22.19
N ILE A 382 1.28 1.67 -21.54
CA ILE A 382 1.31 1.18 -20.16
C ILE A 382 1.57 -0.33 -20.12
N ILE A 383 0.88 -1.07 -20.98
CA ILE A 383 1.04 -2.52 -21.15
C ILE A 383 1.15 -2.78 -22.65
N GLU A 384 2.20 -3.50 -23.06
CA GLU A 384 2.53 -3.73 -24.46
C GLU A 384 2.16 -5.15 -24.91
N ASN A 385 1.84 -5.31 -26.19
CA ASN A 385 1.66 -6.61 -26.85
C ASN A 385 0.57 -7.50 -26.24
N VAL A 386 -0.46 -6.88 -25.66
CA VAL A 386 -1.59 -7.58 -25.04
C VAL A 386 -2.88 -7.18 -25.76
N GLU A 387 -3.62 -8.17 -26.24
CA GLU A 387 -4.93 -7.97 -26.84
C GLU A 387 -5.99 -7.78 -25.75
N PHE A 388 -6.45 -6.54 -25.58
CA PHE A 388 -7.50 -6.24 -24.62
C PHE A 388 -8.89 -6.46 -25.20
N ASN A 389 -9.80 -6.95 -24.36
CA ASN A 389 -11.16 -7.22 -24.75
C ASN A 389 -12.06 -6.01 -24.54
N LYS A 390 -13.07 -5.89 -25.40
CA LYS A 390 -14.13 -4.91 -25.25
C LYS A 390 -14.98 -5.17 -24.01
N ARG A 391 -15.46 -4.09 -23.39
CA ARG A 391 -16.34 -4.07 -22.19
C ARG A 391 -15.64 -4.63 -20.95
N ALA A 392 -14.32 -4.69 -20.97
CA ALA A 392 -13.52 -5.22 -19.89
C ALA A 392 -12.57 -4.19 -19.29
N LEU A 393 -12.76 -2.90 -19.59
CA LEU A 393 -12.04 -1.78 -18.97
C LEU A 393 -12.96 -1.06 -17.99
N SER A 394 -12.56 -0.98 -16.72
CA SER A 394 -13.31 -0.25 -15.70
C SER A 394 -12.38 0.29 -14.61
N ASN A 395 -12.84 1.32 -13.91
CA ASN A 395 -12.19 1.85 -12.71
C ASN A 395 -13.05 1.55 -11.50
N TRP A 396 -12.44 1.04 -10.42
CA TRP A 396 -13.09 0.87 -9.13
C TRP A 396 -12.10 1.12 -8.00
N ASN A 397 -12.45 2.04 -7.09
CA ASN A 397 -11.58 2.54 -6.02
C ASN A 397 -10.25 3.08 -6.57
N GLN A 398 -9.12 2.51 -6.14
CA GLN A 398 -7.78 2.92 -6.54
C GLN A 398 -7.19 2.00 -7.64
N ASN A 399 -8.04 1.19 -8.28
CA ASN A 399 -7.60 0.22 -9.27
C ASN A 399 -8.32 0.39 -10.61
N VAL A 400 -7.57 0.21 -11.69
CA VAL A 400 -8.11 -0.06 -13.01
C VAL A 400 -8.11 -1.56 -13.26
N TYR A 401 -9.20 -2.04 -13.83
CA TYR A 401 -9.39 -3.42 -14.23
C TYR A 401 -9.45 -3.45 -15.76
N ALA A 402 -8.49 -4.13 -16.38
CA ALA A 402 -8.41 -4.28 -17.83
C ALA A 402 -8.38 -5.77 -18.20
N GLY A 403 -9.48 -6.27 -18.75
CA GLY A 403 -9.60 -7.65 -19.18
C GLY A 403 -9.02 -7.86 -20.57
N SER A 404 -8.18 -8.88 -20.72
CA SER A 404 -7.50 -9.25 -21.96
C SER A 404 -7.82 -10.69 -22.36
N THR A 405 -7.27 -11.12 -23.48
CA THR A 405 -7.24 -12.55 -23.88
C THR A 405 -6.43 -13.41 -22.92
N GLU A 406 -5.49 -12.82 -22.17
CA GLU A 406 -4.54 -13.51 -21.29
C GLU A 406 -4.93 -13.51 -19.82
N GLY A 407 -5.90 -12.68 -19.42
CA GLY A 407 -6.32 -12.56 -18.03
C GLY A 407 -6.79 -11.16 -17.67
N LEU A 408 -7.05 -10.96 -16.38
CA LEU A 408 -7.51 -9.70 -15.82
C LEU A 408 -6.32 -8.93 -15.24
N TYR A 409 -5.95 -7.83 -15.89
CA TYR A 409 -4.96 -6.90 -15.36
C TYR A 409 -5.62 -6.04 -14.29
N VAL A 410 -5.08 -6.11 -13.09
CA VAL A 410 -5.47 -5.28 -11.93
C VAL A 410 -4.34 -4.29 -11.69
N ILE A 411 -4.61 -3.04 -12.04
CA ILE A 411 -3.63 -1.96 -12.14
C ILE A 411 -3.85 -1.00 -10.97
N ASN A 412 -2.86 -0.82 -10.12
CA ASN A 412 -2.89 0.14 -9.03
C ASN A 412 -2.63 1.55 -9.57
N LEU A 413 -3.65 2.42 -9.53
CA LEU A 413 -3.57 3.77 -10.09
C LEU A 413 -2.48 4.64 -9.43
N PRO A 414 -2.36 4.69 -8.08
CA PRO A 414 -1.28 5.45 -7.44
C PRO A 414 0.12 5.03 -7.90
N GLN A 415 0.38 3.72 -7.99
CA GLN A 415 1.67 3.21 -8.46
C GLN A 415 1.89 3.49 -9.94
N LEU A 416 0.86 3.31 -10.77
CA LEU A 416 0.93 3.62 -12.20
C LEU A 416 1.33 5.09 -12.43
N ILE A 417 0.67 6.02 -11.73
CA ILE A 417 0.96 7.45 -11.84
C ILE A 417 2.41 7.74 -11.43
N ASN A 418 2.86 7.17 -10.31
CA ASN A 418 4.23 7.38 -9.83
C ASN A 418 5.31 6.79 -10.74
N GLU A 419 5.06 5.62 -11.33
CA GLU A 419 6.05 4.89 -12.14
C GLU A 419 6.07 5.34 -13.61
N VAL A 420 4.91 5.70 -14.17
CA VAL A 420 4.77 6.01 -15.61
C VAL A 420 4.62 7.49 -15.91
N LEU A 421 4.12 8.31 -14.97
CA LEU A 421 3.86 9.74 -15.17
C LEU A 421 4.71 10.69 -14.29
N PRO A 422 6.00 10.44 -13.97
CA PRO A 422 6.77 11.35 -13.14
C PRO A 422 7.02 12.76 -13.75
N SER A 423 6.49 13.06 -14.94
CA SER A 423 6.46 14.40 -15.55
C SER A 423 5.19 15.22 -15.29
N LEU A 424 4.16 14.66 -14.64
CA LEU A 424 3.01 15.43 -14.19
C LEU A 424 3.19 15.69 -12.70
N GLU A 425 3.47 16.95 -12.33
CA GLU A 425 3.51 17.36 -10.93
C GLU A 425 2.29 16.76 -10.21
N PRO A 426 2.49 15.93 -9.18
CA PRO A 426 1.36 15.45 -8.41
C PRO A 426 0.73 16.68 -7.79
N GLU A 427 -0.48 17.02 -8.24
CA GLU A 427 -1.39 17.83 -7.45
C GLU A 427 -1.46 17.12 -6.10
N ILE A 428 -0.87 17.74 -5.08
CA ILE A 428 -0.84 17.23 -3.72
C ILE A 428 -2.30 17.23 -3.27
N ILE A 429 -2.99 16.14 -3.55
CA ILE A 429 -4.23 15.81 -2.88
C ILE A 429 -3.80 15.52 -1.45
N ASP A 430 -3.96 16.54 -0.61
CA ASP A 430 -3.88 16.45 0.84
C ASP A 430 -5.07 15.60 1.33
N GLU A 431 -5.08 14.33 0.96
CA GLU A 431 -5.76 13.31 1.74
C GLU A 431 -4.84 13.07 2.93
N SER A 432 -5.27 13.57 4.09
CA SER A 432 -4.72 13.25 5.40
C SER A 432 -4.81 11.73 5.66
N LYS A 433 -4.02 10.94 4.94
CA LYS A 433 -3.70 9.58 5.31
C LYS A 433 -2.76 9.70 6.46
N VAL A 434 -3.32 9.57 7.66
CA VAL A 434 -2.52 9.35 8.87
C VAL A 434 -1.63 8.16 8.56
N ASP A 435 -0.35 8.46 8.36
CA ASP A 435 0.66 7.50 7.94
C ASP A 435 0.54 6.27 8.83
N ALA A 436 0.43 5.08 8.22
CA ALA A 436 0.32 3.85 8.98
C ALA A 436 1.51 3.70 9.94
N SER A 437 2.68 4.26 9.57
CA SER A 437 3.85 4.37 10.43
C SER A 437 3.57 5.21 11.69
N LEU A 438 2.79 6.29 11.58
CA LEU A 438 2.39 7.18 12.66
C LEU A 438 1.30 6.55 13.54
N ILE A 439 0.35 5.81 12.97
CA ILE A 439 -0.63 5.04 13.75
C ILE A 439 0.08 3.91 14.53
N ILE A 440 1.02 3.21 13.90
CA ILE A 440 1.83 2.17 14.54
C ILE A 440 2.69 2.79 15.65
N ALA A 441 3.33 3.94 15.40
CA ALA A 441 4.13 4.66 16.38
C ALA A 441 3.27 5.15 17.57
N LEU A 442 2.08 5.69 17.31
CA LEU A 442 1.14 6.09 18.36
C LEU A 442 0.62 4.89 19.14
N GLY A 443 0.34 3.78 18.47
CA GLY A 443 -0.04 2.51 19.10
C GLY A 443 1.07 1.97 20.01
N PHE A 444 2.32 1.98 19.53
CA PHE A 444 3.48 1.55 20.31
C PHE A 444 3.72 2.47 21.51
N THR A 445 3.58 3.78 21.31
CA THR A 445 3.69 4.79 22.37
C THR A 445 2.61 4.58 23.44
N LEU A 446 1.37 4.28 23.03
CA LEU A 446 0.28 3.98 23.95
C LEU A 446 0.55 2.69 24.75
N VAL A 447 1.10 1.65 24.11
CA VAL A 447 1.51 0.41 24.79
C VAL A 447 2.63 0.67 25.79
N VAL A 448 3.61 1.51 25.46
CA VAL A 448 4.68 1.91 26.39
C VAL A 448 4.12 2.73 27.55
N ILE A 449 3.20 3.65 27.31
CA ILE A 449 2.54 4.46 28.37
C ILE A 449 1.71 3.57 29.29
N VAL A 450 0.87 2.68 28.74
CA VAL A 450 0.04 1.76 29.52
C VAL A 450 0.91 0.74 30.26
N GLY A 451 1.94 0.20 29.61
CA GLY A 451 2.92 -0.70 30.20
C GLY A 451 3.68 -0.04 31.35
N SER A 452 4.12 1.20 31.16
CA SER A 452 4.77 2.03 32.19
C SER A 452 3.81 2.34 33.33
N ALA A 453 2.56 2.71 33.03
CA ALA A 453 1.54 2.97 34.04
C ALA A 453 1.21 1.71 34.86
N VAL A 454 1.09 0.54 34.23
CA VAL A 454 0.88 -0.75 34.90
C VAL A 454 2.11 -1.15 35.71
N PHE A 455 3.31 -0.95 35.17
CA PHE A 455 4.58 -1.21 35.87
C PHE A 455 4.71 -0.31 37.11
N ILE A 456 4.45 0.99 36.98
CA ILE A 456 4.41 1.94 38.11
C ILE A 456 3.34 1.53 39.11
N ARG A 457 2.14 1.15 38.65
CA ARG A 457 1.02 0.76 39.53
C ARG A 457 1.29 -0.57 40.24
N ASN A 458 2.06 -1.50 39.64
CA ASN A 458 2.48 -2.74 40.28
C ASN A 458 3.70 -2.53 41.19
N ARG A 459 4.62 -1.62 40.84
CA ARG A 459 5.73 -1.20 41.71
C ARG A 459 5.21 -0.48 42.97
N ASN A 460 4.17 0.35 42.82
CA ASN A 460 3.54 1.07 43.93
C ASN A 460 2.60 0.21 44.79
N LYS A 461 2.25 -1.01 44.35
CA LYS A 461 1.53 -1.98 45.19
C LYS A 461 2.44 -2.72 46.18
N GLY A 462 3.76 -2.58 46.04
CA GLY A 462 4.77 -3.13 46.93
C GLY A 462 5.38 -2.14 47.91
N ILE A 463 4.89 -0.89 47.95
CA ILE A 463 5.36 0.11 48.92
C ILE A 463 4.35 0.11 50.08
N PRO A 464 4.72 -0.38 51.27
CA PRO A 464 3.82 -0.39 52.43
C PRO A 464 3.37 1.03 52.79
N GLU A 465 2.11 1.17 53.22
CA GLU A 465 1.44 2.42 53.64
C GLU A 465 2.10 3.18 54.80
N ASN A 466 3.30 2.76 55.26
CA ASN A 466 4.04 3.38 56.35
C ASN A 466 5.00 4.52 55.93
N TYR A 467 4.97 4.97 54.67
CA TYR A 467 5.69 6.18 54.23
C TYR A 467 4.79 7.42 54.11
N LYS A 468 3.80 7.56 55.00
CA LYS A 468 3.34 8.90 55.38
C LYS A 468 4.35 9.47 56.37
N THR A 469 5.40 10.11 55.86
CA THR A 469 6.23 10.97 56.71
C THR A 469 5.31 12.01 57.35
N PRO A 470 5.35 12.18 58.68
CA PRO A 470 4.57 13.23 59.33
C PRO A 470 5.01 14.56 58.72
N LYS A 471 4.07 15.37 58.25
CA LYS A 471 4.32 16.77 57.86
C LYS A 471 4.68 17.55 59.13
N VAL A 472 5.93 17.43 59.59
CA VAL A 472 6.49 18.34 60.58
C VAL A 472 6.73 19.65 59.84
N GLU A 473 6.10 20.73 60.31
CA GLU A 473 6.31 22.05 59.73
C GLU A 473 7.73 22.54 60.05
N ILE A 474 8.53 22.77 59.01
CA ILE A 474 9.92 23.18 59.14
C ILE A 474 9.97 24.72 59.17
N THR A 475 10.15 25.28 60.36
CA THR A 475 10.33 26.73 60.60
C THR A 475 11.72 27.04 61.17
N PRO A 476 12.23 28.28 61.04
CA PRO A 476 13.51 28.68 61.64
C PRO A 476 13.60 28.42 63.15
N GLU A 477 12.51 28.67 63.87
CA GLU A 477 12.38 28.47 65.31
C GLU A 477 12.46 26.98 65.66
N ARG A 478 11.83 26.13 64.83
CA ARG A 478 11.85 24.70 65.05
C ARG A 478 13.23 24.10 64.82
N ILE A 479 13.94 24.55 63.77
CA ILE A 479 15.34 24.16 63.53
C ILE A 479 16.21 24.58 64.71
N ARG A 480 15.99 25.78 65.27
CA ARG A 480 16.71 26.24 66.47
C ARG A 480 16.47 25.34 67.68
N GLU A 481 15.22 24.99 67.99
CA GLU A 481 14.90 24.08 69.08
C GLU A 481 15.55 22.70 68.90
N ASP A 482 15.43 22.13 67.69
CA ASP A 482 15.93 20.80 67.40
C ASP A 482 17.46 20.77 67.40
N MET A 483 18.13 21.82 66.92
CA MET A 483 19.58 21.99 67.02
C MET A 483 20.07 22.17 68.46
N LEU A 484 19.29 22.80 69.35
CA LEU A 484 19.64 22.92 70.77
C LEU A 484 19.53 21.57 71.49
N LYS A 485 18.50 20.78 71.15
CA LYS A 485 18.22 19.47 71.79
C LYS A 485 19.08 18.32 71.24
N ASN A 486 19.48 18.38 69.97
CA ASN A 486 20.21 17.29 69.32
C ASN A 486 21.65 17.71 68.98
N GLU A 487 22.62 17.06 69.60
CA GLU A 487 24.04 17.40 69.46
C GLU A 487 24.63 17.09 68.09
N GLN A 488 23.98 16.22 67.31
CA GLN A 488 24.45 15.80 65.99
C GLN A 488 24.05 16.77 64.87
N LEU A 489 23.13 17.71 65.12
CA LEU A 489 22.67 18.68 64.13
C LEU A 489 23.64 19.88 64.06
N ILE A 490 24.73 19.70 63.32
CA ILE A 490 25.82 20.68 63.22
C ILE A 490 26.00 21.26 61.81
N SER A 491 25.37 20.70 60.79
CA SER A 491 25.53 21.13 59.40
C SER A 491 24.20 21.17 58.65
N VAL A 492 24.18 21.85 57.51
CA VAL A 492 23.01 21.90 56.61
C VAL A 492 22.60 20.48 56.21
N GLU A 493 23.59 19.61 55.99
CA GLU A 493 23.45 18.20 55.68
C GLU A 493 22.71 17.45 56.79
N SER A 494 23.19 17.56 58.02
CA SER A 494 22.61 16.86 59.16
C SER A 494 21.18 17.30 59.44
N ILE A 495 20.86 18.58 59.22
CA ILE A 495 19.49 19.11 59.40
C ILE A 495 18.59 18.62 58.27
N ALA A 496 19.05 18.65 57.02
CA ALA A 496 18.28 18.14 55.89
C ALA A 496 17.99 16.64 56.03
N GLU A 497 18.97 15.86 56.48
CA GLU A 497 18.85 14.44 56.77
C GLU A 497 17.87 14.18 57.94
N TYR A 498 17.95 14.96 59.02
CA TYR A 498 17.05 14.86 60.17
C TYR A 498 15.58 15.04 59.78
N TYR A 499 15.29 15.99 58.89
CA TYR A 499 13.93 16.21 58.36
C TYR A 499 13.62 15.36 57.11
N GLN A 500 14.52 14.47 56.69
CA GLN A 500 14.37 13.61 55.51
C GLN A 500 14.05 14.40 54.21
N ILE A 501 14.67 15.57 54.04
CA ILE A 501 14.54 16.42 52.86
C ILE A 501 15.90 16.70 52.20
N SER A 502 15.90 17.18 50.96
CA SER A 502 17.14 17.64 50.32
C SER A 502 17.57 19.01 50.82
N ARG A 503 18.88 19.30 50.78
CA ARG A 503 19.44 20.63 51.12
C ARG A 503 18.80 21.76 50.31
N VAL A 504 18.48 21.48 49.04
CA VAL A 504 17.80 22.42 48.13
C VAL A 504 16.39 22.72 48.62
N HIS A 505 15.66 21.70 49.11
CA HIS A 505 14.33 21.88 49.66
C HIS A 505 14.37 22.66 50.98
N LEU A 506 15.32 22.36 51.88
CA LEU A 506 15.52 23.09 53.13
C LEU A 506 15.78 24.59 52.88
N ASN A 507 16.67 24.91 51.95
CA ASN A 507 16.93 26.29 51.52
C ASN A 507 15.67 26.96 50.96
N ARG A 508 14.86 26.25 50.16
CA ARG A 508 13.63 26.78 49.58
C ARG A 508 12.57 27.05 50.65
N VAL A 509 12.47 26.20 51.67
CA VAL A 509 11.56 26.40 52.81
C VAL A 509 11.99 27.61 53.62
N LEU A 510 13.26 27.70 54.04
CA LEU A 510 13.75 28.82 54.85
C LEU A 510 13.76 30.16 54.11
N LYS A 511 13.92 30.15 52.78
CA LYS A 511 13.75 31.35 51.95
C LYS A 511 12.34 31.94 52.05
N LYS A 512 11.30 31.13 52.26
CA LYS A 512 9.94 31.64 52.51
C LYS A 512 9.81 32.41 53.83
N HIS A 513 10.72 32.15 54.77
CA HIS A 513 10.84 32.87 56.04
C HIS A 513 11.90 33.98 56.00
N ASN A 514 12.37 34.37 54.80
CA ASN A 514 13.44 35.36 54.60
C ASN A 514 14.74 35.04 55.37
N LYS A 515 15.04 33.74 55.59
CA LYS A 515 16.25 33.29 56.27
C LYS A 515 17.14 32.49 55.34
N ASN A 516 18.45 32.75 55.40
CA ASN A 516 19.46 31.91 54.78
C ASN A 516 19.86 30.79 55.75
N THR A 517 19.85 29.53 55.30
CA THR A 517 20.14 28.36 56.13
C THR A 517 21.52 28.43 56.80
N LEU A 518 22.55 28.88 56.08
CA LEU A 518 23.91 29.00 56.65
C LEU A 518 23.98 30.10 57.72
N GLU A 519 23.30 31.21 57.50
CA GLU A 519 23.23 32.31 58.48
C GLU A 519 22.46 31.89 59.72
N LEU A 520 21.31 31.23 59.55
CA LEU A 520 20.50 30.70 60.64
C LEU A 520 21.28 29.71 61.51
N ILE A 521 21.97 28.74 60.89
CA ILE A 521 22.83 27.78 61.61
C ILE A 521 23.95 28.51 62.36
N LYS A 522 24.54 29.55 61.76
CA LYS A 522 25.61 30.33 62.39
C LYS A 522 25.10 31.13 63.58
N GLU A 523 23.90 31.70 63.50
CA GLU A 523 23.21 32.38 64.61
C GLU A 523 22.97 31.41 65.78
N ILE A 524 22.40 30.23 65.51
CA ILE A 524 22.10 29.21 66.52
C ILE A 524 23.39 28.67 67.16
N LYS A 525 24.43 28.41 66.37
CA LYS A 525 25.72 27.96 66.90
C LYS A 525 26.41 29.01 67.77
N LYS A 526 26.28 30.30 67.43
CA LYS A 526 26.78 31.39 68.28
C LYS A 526 26.07 31.40 69.64
N GLU A 527 24.77 31.18 69.66
CA GLU A 527 24.00 31.05 70.89
C GLU A 527 24.46 29.86 71.74
N ILE A 528 24.61 28.67 71.13
CA ILE A 528 25.13 27.46 71.81
C ILE A 528 26.51 27.73 72.42
N VAL A 529 27.39 28.40 71.69
CA VAL A 529 28.73 28.77 72.16
C VAL A 529 28.66 29.68 73.39
N LEU A 530 27.79 30.69 73.37
CA LEU A 530 27.65 31.64 74.48
C LEU A 530 27.07 30.96 75.73
N ASP A 531 26.06 30.10 75.57
CA ASP A 531 25.46 29.32 76.67
C ASP A 531 26.50 28.37 77.30
N LEU A 532 27.18 27.55 76.50
CA LEU A 532 28.19 26.61 77.00
C LEU A 532 29.40 27.32 77.62
N LYS A 533 29.76 28.51 77.11
CA LYS A 533 30.82 29.32 77.71
C LYS A 533 30.41 29.86 79.08
N SER A 534 29.15 30.27 79.26
CA SER A 534 28.61 30.69 80.56
C SER A 534 28.64 29.56 81.59
N LYS A 535 28.47 28.31 81.13
CA LYS A 535 28.58 27.08 81.92
C LYS A 535 30.02 26.59 82.13
N GLN A 536 31.03 27.41 81.80
CA GLN A 536 32.46 27.13 81.95
C GLN A 536 32.96 25.87 81.21
N VAL A 537 32.28 25.45 80.13
CA VAL A 537 32.72 24.29 79.34
C VAL A 537 34.05 24.61 78.61
N PRO A 538 35.04 23.69 78.60
CA PRO A 538 36.29 23.88 77.88
C PRO A 538 36.08 24.18 76.39
N ILE A 539 36.85 25.11 75.83
CA ILE A 539 36.64 25.63 74.47
C ILE A 539 36.79 24.55 73.40
N GLU A 540 37.60 23.53 73.67
CA GLU A 540 37.81 22.36 72.83
C GLU A 540 36.52 21.52 72.71
N LYS A 541 35.80 21.33 73.83
CA LYS A 541 34.50 20.62 73.84
C LYS A 541 33.40 21.43 73.17
N ILE A 542 33.40 22.75 73.35
CA ILE A 542 32.50 23.65 72.62
C ILE A 542 32.76 23.52 71.11
N GLY A 543 34.03 23.48 70.70
CA GLY A 543 34.44 23.28 69.30
C GLY A 543 33.87 22.03 68.65
N GLN A 544 33.91 20.91 69.36
CA GLN A 544 33.33 19.65 68.91
C GLN A 544 31.81 19.74 68.76
N ARG A 545 31.11 20.40 69.69
CA ARG A 545 29.65 20.52 69.68
C ARG A 545 29.10 21.36 68.52
N VAL A 546 29.79 22.44 68.15
CA VAL A 546 29.34 23.33 67.07
C VAL A 546 30.08 23.12 65.74
N GLY A 547 31.04 22.20 65.70
CA GLY A 547 31.81 21.87 64.49
C GLY A 547 32.72 23.01 64.00
N TYR A 548 33.28 23.81 64.92
CA TYR A 548 34.24 24.88 64.60
C TYR A 548 35.53 24.75 65.42
N THR A 549 36.65 25.23 64.87
CA THR A 549 37.93 25.21 65.59
C THR A 549 37.92 26.17 66.78
N SER A 550 38.65 25.85 67.85
CA SER A 550 38.77 26.72 69.04
C SER A 550 39.24 28.13 68.67
N LYS A 551 40.08 28.27 67.64
CA LYS A 551 40.54 29.56 67.09
C LYS A 551 39.38 30.35 66.48
N TYR A 552 38.56 29.72 65.65
CA TYR A 552 37.40 30.37 65.00
C TYR A 552 36.37 30.85 66.03
N ILE A 553 36.07 30.02 67.03
CA ILE A 553 35.10 30.35 68.09
C ILE A 553 35.56 31.57 68.89
N LYS A 554 36.84 31.60 69.30
CA LYS A 554 37.42 32.75 70.02
C LYS A 554 37.38 34.03 69.18
N GLN A 555 37.65 33.93 67.87
CA GLN A 555 37.75 35.09 66.98
C GLN A 555 36.41 35.66 66.53
N HIS A 556 35.38 34.83 66.32
CA HIS A 556 34.14 35.24 65.67
C HIS A 556 32.89 35.19 66.57
N PHE A 557 32.92 34.44 67.68
CA PHE A 557 31.76 34.30 68.57
C PHE A 557 31.97 34.86 69.98
N LEU A 558 33.21 34.87 70.49
CA LEU A 558 33.54 35.34 71.84
C LEU A 558 34.29 36.69 71.88
N LYS A 559 34.73 37.20 70.73
CA LYS A 559 35.35 38.51 70.62
C LYS A 559 34.25 39.58 70.66
N LYS A 560 34.30 40.51 71.63
CA LYS A 560 33.52 41.74 71.57
C LYS A 560 34.17 42.69 70.58
#